data_AF-A0A0K0KSF1-F1
#
_entry.id   AF-A0A0K0KSF1-F1
#
_cell.length_a   1.000
_cell.length_b   1.000
_cell.length_c   1.000
_cell.angle_alpha   90.00
_cell.angle_beta   90.00
_cell.angle_gamma   90.00
#
_symmetry.space_group_name_H-M   'P 1'
#
loop_
_entity.id
_entity.type
_entity.pdbx_description
1 polymer ?
#
loop_
_entity_poly.entity_id
_entity_poly.type
_entity_poly.pdbx_seq_one_letter_code
_entity_poly.pdbx_strand_id
1 'polypeptide(L)'
;SLVGESGFLLLDINAHDCVQTAARLCKKGATVERLRHNDAEQLEHMLSSIPQGADITYVCDGVYSTDGELADLPAICACLRPRGAKILVDDSHGCGVLGRNPDSEQPFGYGGGGVVEYFGLDYAENNIIYAGQLSKAFDSPGGFVGCARETDEKFGILNLAKNSNTLVFTGPIRTAGLSSAKTTLDLNAAEGD
;
A
#
# COMPACT_ATOMS: atom_id res chain seq x y z
N SER A 1 -11.24 7.32 8.98
CA SER A 1 -11.01 5.87 8.80
C SER A 1 -11.10 5.57 7.33
N LEU A 2 -10.21 4.73 6.79
CA LEU A 2 -10.27 4.30 5.38
C LEU A 2 -11.52 3.45 5.09
N VAL A 3 -12.12 2.87 6.13
CA VAL A 3 -13.35 2.08 6.07
C VAL A 3 -14.41 2.71 6.98
N GLY A 4 -15.62 2.90 6.45
CA GLY A 4 -16.79 3.40 7.17
C GLY A 4 -17.40 2.42 8.18
N GLU A 5 -18.47 2.84 8.87
CA GLU A 5 -19.15 2.07 9.95
C GLU A 5 -19.94 0.84 9.47
N SER A 6 -19.91 0.55 8.17
CA SER A 6 -20.48 -0.67 7.56
C SER A 6 -19.66 -1.13 6.37
N GLY A 7 -18.39 -0.69 6.30
CA GLY A 7 -17.47 -1.10 5.26
C GLY A 7 -16.72 -2.38 5.63
N PHE A 8 -15.98 -2.89 4.66
CA PHE A 8 -15.20 -4.12 4.74
C PHE A 8 -13.71 -3.79 4.66
N LEU A 9 -12.97 -4.09 5.73
CA LEU A 9 -11.52 -4.15 5.71
C LEU A 9 -11.11 -5.60 5.47
N LEU A 10 -10.58 -5.86 4.29
CA LEU A 10 -10.00 -7.15 3.93
C LEU A 10 -8.48 -7.01 4.08
N LEU A 11 -7.80 -7.97 4.70
CA LEU A 11 -6.35 -7.92 4.81
C LEU A 11 -5.71 -9.29 4.68
N ASP A 12 -4.53 -9.32 4.07
CA ASP A 12 -3.68 -10.51 4.07
C ASP A 12 -3.27 -10.85 5.53
N ILE A 13 -3.34 -12.14 5.88
CA ILE A 13 -2.98 -12.61 7.23
C ILE A 13 -1.49 -12.40 7.56
N ASN A 14 -0.63 -12.33 6.56
CA ASN A 14 0.81 -12.09 6.70
C ASN A 14 1.19 -10.61 6.59
N ALA A 15 0.23 -9.70 6.34
CA ALA A 15 0.52 -8.27 6.36
C ALA A 15 1.09 -7.86 7.72
N HIS A 16 2.04 -6.92 7.73
CA HIS A 16 2.86 -6.60 8.88
C HIS A 16 2.05 -6.27 10.14
N ASP A 17 2.62 -6.50 11.33
CA ASP A 17 1.95 -6.33 12.63
C ASP A 17 1.34 -4.94 12.86
N CYS A 18 1.89 -3.90 12.23
CA CYS A 18 1.31 -2.56 12.25
C CYS A 18 -0.07 -2.52 11.58
N VAL A 19 -0.25 -3.21 10.45
CA VAL A 19 -1.54 -3.39 9.75
C VAL A 19 -2.48 -4.21 10.60
N GLN A 20 -2.00 -5.32 11.18
CA GLN A 20 -2.80 -6.16 12.07
C GLN A 20 -3.32 -5.37 13.29
N THR A 21 -2.49 -4.48 13.83
CA THR A 21 -2.83 -3.60 14.94
C THR A 21 -3.82 -2.52 14.50
N ALA A 22 -3.58 -1.88 13.35
CA ALA A 22 -4.47 -0.86 12.80
C ALA A 22 -5.89 -1.42 12.52
N ALA A 23 -5.98 -2.67 12.06
CA ALA A 23 -7.27 -3.34 11.84
C ALA A 23 -8.10 -3.47 13.13
N ARG A 24 -7.47 -3.56 14.31
CA ARG A 24 -8.16 -3.57 15.61
C ARG A 24 -8.70 -2.21 16.00
N LEU A 25 -8.21 -1.14 15.38
CA LEU A 25 -8.62 0.25 15.61
C LEU A 25 -9.68 0.72 14.60
N CYS A 26 -10.13 -0.16 13.69
CA CYS A 26 -11.20 0.14 12.76
C CYS A 26 -12.47 0.58 13.48
N LYS A 27 -13.26 1.41 12.81
CA LYS A 27 -14.52 1.92 13.36
C LYS A 27 -15.43 0.77 13.78
N LYS A 28 -16.11 0.95 14.92
CA LYS A 28 -17.15 0.03 15.37
C LYS A 28 -18.22 -0.08 14.28
N GLY A 29 -18.52 -1.30 13.85
CA GLY A 29 -19.46 -1.60 12.76
C GLY A 29 -18.80 -1.96 11.42
N ALA A 30 -17.51 -1.66 11.23
CA ALA A 30 -16.75 -2.19 10.11
C ALA A 30 -16.53 -3.71 10.27
N THR A 31 -16.65 -4.44 9.18
CA THR A 31 -16.31 -5.86 9.11
C THR A 31 -14.83 -5.98 8.77
N VAL A 32 -14.08 -6.76 9.55
CA VAL A 32 -12.64 -6.99 9.34
C VAL A 32 -12.43 -8.47 9.07
N GLU A 33 -11.95 -8.80 7.87
CA GLU A 33 -11.74 -10.18 7.43
C GLU A 33 -10.29 -10.41 7.05
N ARG A 34 -9.69 -11.48 7.59
CA ARG A 34 -8.33 -11.90 7.27
C ARG A 34 -8.37 -12.99 6.22
N LEU A 35 -7.69 -12.74 5.12
CA LEU A 35 -7.56 -13.67 4.00
C LEU A 35 -6.24 -14.44 4.11
N ARG A 36 -6.23 -15.65 3.58
CA ARG A 36 -5.00 -16.43 3.45
C ARG A 36 -4.01 -15.66 2.60
N HIS A 37 -2.74 -15.88 2.91
CA HIS A 37 -1.64 -15.17 2.28
C HIS A 37 -1.67 -15.36 0.77
N ASN A 38 -1.61 -14.24 0.03
CA ASN A 38 -1.60 -14.20 -1.44
C ASN A 38 -2.72 -15.01 -2.13
N ASP A 39 -3.87 -15.18 -1.47
CA ASP A 39 -4.97 -16.01 -1.98
C ASP A 39 -6.04 -15.18 -2.69
N ALA A 40 -5.80 -14.89 -3.97
CA ALA A 40 -6.72 -14.12 -4.82
C ALA A 40 -8.05 -14.87 -5.07
N GLU A 41 -8.06 -16.21 -5.06
CA GLU A 41 -9.27 -17.01 -5.23
C GLU A 41 -10.20 -16.84 -4.02
N GLN A 42 -9.64 -16.89 -2.81
CA GLN A 42 -10.40 -16.61 -1.59
C GLN A 42 -10.91 -15.17 -1.57
N LEU A 43 -10.10 -14.21 -2.03
CA LEU A 43 -10.52 -12.82 -2.16
C LEU A 43 -11.74 -12.71 -3.09
N GLU A 44 -11.69 -13.30 -4.28
CA GLU A 44 -12.80 -13.29 -5.22
C GLU A 44 -14.07 -13.93 -4.64
N HIS A 45 -13.93 -15.10 -4.02
CA HIS A 45 -15.04 -15.78 -3.34
C HIS A 45 -15.65 -14.89 -2.24
N MET A 46 -14.82 -14.23 -1.44
CA MET A 46 -15.30 -13.31 -0.41
C MET A 46 -16.06 -12.13 -1.01
N LEU A 47 -15.54 -11.50 -2.07
CA LEU A 47 -16.19 -10.38 -2.76
C LEU A 47 -17.57 -10.76 -3.31
N SER A 48 -17.80 -12.02 -3.68
CA SER A 48 -19.10 -12.52 -4.13
C SER A 48 -20.20 -12.45 -3.05
N SER A 49 -19.81 -12.52 -1.77
CA SER A 49 -20.73 -12.44 -0.63
C SER A 49 -20.94 -11.01 -0.12
N ILE A 50 -20.09 -10.07 -0.52
CA ILE A 50 -20.20 -8.66 -0.16
C ILE A 50 -21.22 -7.97 -1.09
N PRO A 51 -22.16 -7.15 -0.58
CA PRO A 51 -23.10 -6.41 -1.41
C PRO A 51 -22.41 -5.48 -2.43
N GLN A 52 -23.00 -5.35 -3.61
CA GLN A 52 -22.50 -4.40 -4.62
C GLN A 52 -22.57 -2.96 -4.07
N GLY A 53 -21.53 -2.17 -4.32
CA GLY A 53 -21.43 -0.79 -3.83
C GLY A 53 -21.01 -0.65 -2.37
N ALA A 54 -20.70 -1.75 -1.67
CA ALA A 54 -20.11 -1.70 -0.34
C ALA A 54 -18.75 -0.97 -0.36
N ASP A 55 -18.45 -0.24 0.72
CA ASP A 55 -17.14 0.37 0.96
C ASP A 55 -16.12 -0.71 1.31
N ILE A 56 -15.22 -1.03 0.38
CA ILE A 56 -14.21 -2.08 0.55
C ILE A 56 -12.82 -1.44 0.53
N THR A 57 -11.97 -1.88 1.45
CA THR A 57 -10.53 -1.63 1.43
C THR A 57 -9.81 -2.96 1.62
N TYR A 58 -8.93 -3.30 0.70
CA TYR A 58 -8.00 -4.41 0.86
C TYR A 58 -6.63 -3.87 1.32
N VAL A 59 -5.96 -4.58 2.22
CA VAL A 59 -4.64 -4.21 2.73
C VAL A 59 -3.67 -5.38 2.63
N CYS A 60 -2.50 -5.13 2.05
CA CYS A 60 -1.40 -6.07 1.99
C CYS A 60 -0.06 -5.35 2.13
N ASP A 61 0.98 -6.11 2.40
CA ASP A 61 2.35 -5.63 2.19
C ASP A 61 2.66 -5.75 0.69
N GLY A 62 3.48 -4.85 0.15
CA GLY A 62 3.97 -4.97 -1.22
C GLY A 62 5.01 -6.08 -1.35
N VAL A 63 5.98 -6.04 -0.44
CA VAL A 63 6.98 -7.09 -0.21
C VAL A 63 6.88 -7.54 1.23
N TYR A 64 6.55 -8.80 1.46
CA TYR A 64 6.34 -9.35 2.78
C TYR A 64 7.70 -9.56 3.48
N SER A 65 7.83 -9.07 4.72
CA SER A 65 9.13 -9.00 5.41
C SER A 65 9.73 -10.35 5.81
N THR A 66 8.91 -11.41 5.84
CA THR A 66 9.30 -12.72 6.39
C THR A 66 10.12 -13.55 5.41
N ASP A 67 9.71 -13.56 4.15
CA ASP A 67 10.27 -14.37 3.06
C ASP A 67 10.68 -13.54 1.84
N GLY A 68 10.29 -12.26 1.79
CA GLY A 68 10.51 -11.40 0.63
C GLY A 68 9.55 -11.69 -0.52
N GLU A 69 8.48 -12.44 -0.28
CA GLU A 69 7.45 -12.70 -1.29
C GLU A 69 6.78 -11.38 -1.70
N LEU A 70 6.43 -11.26 -2.98
CA LEU A 70 5.67 -10.13 -3.49
C LEU A 70 4.17 -10.41 -3.34
N ALA A 71 3.38 -9.40 -2.99
CA ALA A 71 1.95 -9.51 -3.19
C ALA A 71 1.64 -9.80 -4.66
N ASP A 72 0.70 -10.71 -4.96
CA ASP A 72 0.14 -10.87 -6.30
C ASP A 72 -0.81 -9.71 -6.61
N LEU A 73 -0.21 -8.52 -6.68
CA LEU A 73 -0.91 -7.26 -6.86
C LEU A 73 -1.67 -7.23 -8.18
N PRO A 74 -1.17 -7.79 -9.31
CA PRO A 74 -1.97 -7.93 -10.53
C PRO A 74 -3.28 -8.69 -10.31
N ALA A 75 -3.26 -9.85 -9.65
CA ALA A 75 -4.48 -10.62 -9.38
C ALA A 75 -5.42 -9.89 -8.41
N ILE A 76 -4.87 -9.34 -7.32
CA ILE A 76 -5.62 -8.55 -6.33
C ILE A 76 -6.33 -7.36 -7.01
N CYS A 77 -5.61 -6.61 -7.85
CA CYS A 77 -6.16 -5.49 -8.61
C CYS A 77 -7.28 -5.95 -9.55
N ALA A 78 -7.11 -7.08 -10.26
CA ALA A 78 -8.12 -7.63 -11.15
C ALA A 78 -9.42 -7.98 -10.41
N CYS A 79 -9.33 -8.58 -9.22
CA CYS A 79 -10.50 -8.91 -8.39
C CYS A 79 -11.22 -7.66 -7.85
N LEU A 80 -10.46 -6.64 -7.44
CA LEU A 80 -10.99 -5.49 -6.70
C LEU A 80 -11.47 -4.34 -7.58
N ARG A 81 -10.91 -4.17 -8.78
CA ARG A 81 -11.25 -3.08 -9.70
C ARG A 81 -12.76 -3.06 -10.07
N PRO A 82 -13.42 -4.18 -10.42
CA PRO A 82 -14.86 -4.19 -10.72
C PRO A 82 -15.74 -3.79 -9.52
N ARG A 83 -15.20 -3.88 -8.30
CA ARG A 83 -15.87 -3.52 -7.06
C ARG A 83 -15.64 -2.07 -6.65
N GLY A 84 -14.77 -1.34 -7.37
CA GLY A 84 -14.38 0.04 -7.03
C GLY A 84 -13.72 0.15 -5.66
N ALA A 85 -13.11 -0.94 -5.18
CA ALA A 85 -12.48 -1.02 -3.87
C ALA A 85 -11.16 -0.23 -3.83
N LYS A 86 -10.76 0.18 -2.62
CA LYS A 86 -9.45 0.77 -2.33
C LYS A 86 -8.44 -0.34 -2.05
N ILE A 87 -7.18 -0.13 -2.43
CA ILE A 87 -6.07 -1.06 -2.14
C ILE A 87 -5.02 -0.28 -1.38
N LEU A 88 -4.78 -0.59 -0.11
CA LEU A 88 -3.66 -0.05 0.66
C LEU A 88 -2.50 -1.03 0.58
N VAL A 89 -1.41 -0.62 -0.06
CA VAL A 89 -0.17 -1.39 -0.15
C VAL A 89 0.85 -0.78 0.80
N ASP A 90 1.26 -1.51 1.84
CA ASP A 90 2.45 -1.18 2.65
C ASP A 90 3.68 -1.74 1.95
N ASP A 91 4.34 -0.92 1.14
CA ASP A 91 5.52 -1.33 0.39
C ASP A 91 6.82 -0.93 1.06
N SER A 92 6.87 -0.96 2.41
CA SER A 92 8.05 -0.56 3.16
C SER A 92 9.33 -1.33 2.81
N HIS A 93 9.21 -2.54 2.23
CA HIS A 93 10.33 -3.39 1.82
C HIS A 93 10.59 -3.35 0.30
N GLY A 94 9.63 -2.91 -0.52
CA GLY A 94 9.82 -2.76 -1.97
C GLY A 94 10.18 -1.35 -2.39
N CYS A 95 9.72 -0.32 -1.67
CA CYS A 95 10.02 1.07 -2.00
C CYS A 95 11.52 1.36 -1.92
N GLY A 96 12.09 1.91 -2.99
CA GLY A 96 13.52 2.14 -3.13
C GLY A 96 14.32 0.93 -3.65
N VAL A 97 13.70 -0.25 -3.80
CA VAL A 97 14.37 -1.47 -4.28
C VAL A 97 13.75 -1.94 -5.59
N LEU A 98 12.45 -2.22 -5.59
CA LEU A 98 11.74 -2.67 -6.76
C LEU A 98 11.47 -1.52 -7.72
N GLY A 99 11.41 -1.79 -9.02
CA GLY A 99 11.17 -0.78 -10.03
C GLY A 99 10.85 -1.35 -11.40
N ARG A 100 10.79 -0.47 -12.38
CA ARG A 100 10.33 -0.78 -13.75
C ARG A 100 11.28 -1.73 -14.48
N ASN A 101 10.73 -2.47 -15.44
CA ASN A 101 11.47 -3.28 -16.42
C ASN A 101 12.47 -4.27 -15.78
N PRO A 102 12.05 -5.15 -14.86
CA PRO A 102 12.93 -6.20 -14.37
C PRO A 102 13.34 -7.16 -15.49
N ASP A 103 14.60 -7.59 -15.48
CA ASP A 103 15.15 -8.55 -16.43
C ASP A 103 16.15 -9.52 -15.76
N SER A 104 16.85 -10.34 -16.56
CA SER A 104 17.79 -11.33 -16.03
C SER A 104 19.04 -10.74 -15.39
N GLU A 105 19.45 -9.53 -15.76
CA GLU A 105 20.60 -8.84 -15.20
C GLU A 105 20.18 -7.97 -14.00
N GLN A 106 19.00 -7.36 -14.07
CA GLN A 106 18.42 -6.51 -13.04
C GLN A 106 17.04 -7.04 -12.60
N PRO A 107 16.99 -8.08 -11.75
CA PRO A 107 15.74 -8.79 -11.40
C PRO A 107 14.75 -7.96 -10.58
N PHE A 108 15.22 -6.88 -9.93
CA PHE A 108 14.38 -5.95 -9.16
C PHE A 108 13.92 -4.74 -10.00
N GLY A 109 14.42 -4.58 -11.23
CA GLY A 109 14.11 -3.44 -12.09
C GLY A 109 14.86 -2.16 -11.69
N TYR A 110 14.45 -1.05 -12.29
CA TYR A 110 15.13 0.23 -12.23
C TYR A 110 14.29 1.31 -11.54
N GLY A 111 14.93 2.26 -10.87
CA GLY A 111 14.27 3.47 -10.36
C GLY A 111 13.72 3.39 -8.94
N GLY A 112 13.60 2.20 -8.35
CA GLY A 112 13.16 2.04 -6.96
C GLY A 112 11.72 2.50 -6.68
N GLY A 113 10.86 2.54 -7.70
CA GLY A 113 9.47 3.00 -7.60
C GLY A 113 8.52 2.09 -6.81
N GLY A 114 9.01 0.93 -6.38
CA GLY A 114 8.28 -0.06 -5.59
C GLY A 114 7.49 -1.08 -6.40
N VAL A 115 6.73 -1.91 -5.69
CA VAL A 115 6.01 -3.07 -6.22
C VAL A 115 4.97 -2.70 -7.28
N VAL A 116 4.37 -1.52 -7.18
CA VAL A 116 3.35 -1.06 -8.14
C VAL A 116 3.99 -0.80 -9.51
N GLU A 117 5.15 -0.12 -9.52
CA GLU A 117 5.91 0.11 -10.75
C GLU A 117 6.53 -1.19 -11.28
N TYR A 118 6.98 -2.07 -10.39
CA TYR A 118 7.51 -3.39 -10.74
C TYR A 118 6.54 -4.21 -11.59
N PHE A 119 5.26 -4.20 -11.21
CA PHE A 119 4.20 -4.87 -11.97
C PHE A 119 3.61 -4.01 -13.10
N GLY A 120 4.05 -2.76 -13.29
CA GLY A 120 3.51 -1.85 -14.30
C GLY A 120 2.03 -1.51 -14.10
N LEU A 121 1.57 -1.44 -12.85
CA LEU A 121 0.18 -1.17 -12.50
C LEU A 121 -0.09 0.34 -12.41
N ASP A 122 -1.28 0.75 -12.82
CA ASP A 122 -1.72 2.14 -12.67
C ASP A 122 -2.33 2.40 -11.28
N TYR A 123 -1.87 3.46 -10.61
CA TYR A 123 -2.33 3.82 -9.27
C TYR A 123 -3.80 4.28 -9.24
N ALA A 124 -4.25 5.03 -10.25
CA ALA A 124 -5.59 5.61 -10.30
C ALA A 124 -6.64 4.56 -10.69
N GLU A 125 -6.37 3.77 -11.74
CA GLU A 125 -7.26 2.72 -12.24
C GLU A 125 -7.59 1.70 -11.15
N ASN A 126 -6.61 1.38 -10.30
CA ASN A 126 -6.72 0.38 -9.25
C ASN A 126 -7.07 0.97 -7.87
N ASN A 127 -7.29 2.28 -7.76
CA ASN A 127 -7.51 2.99 -6.48
C ASN A 127 -6.42 2.66 -5.43
N ILE A 128 -5.15 2.60 -5.84
CA ILE A 128 -4.04 2.25 -4.96
C ILE A 128 -3.70 3.44 -4.06
N ILE A 129 -3.63 3.13 -2.77
CA ILE A 129 -3.05 3.93 -1.71
C ILE A 129 -1.74 3.25 -1.36
N TYR A 130 -0.66 3.97 -1.51
CA TYR A 130 0.69 3.44 -1.37
C TYR A 130 1.33 4.04 -0.13
N ALA A 131 1.75 3.17 0.78
CA ALA A 131 2.41 3.52 2.02
C ALA A 131 3.80 2.88 2.08
N GLY A 132 4.72 3.51 2.79
CA GLY A 132 6.06 2.98 2.96
C GLY A 132 6.84 3.68 4.07
N GLN A 133 7.99 3.11 4.40
CA GLN A 133 8.93 3.65 5.38
C GLN A 133 10.21 4.12 4.71
N LEU A 134 10.74 5.23 5.22
CA LEU A 134 12.00 5.80 4.74
C LEU A 134 13.23 5.17 5.42
N SER A 135 13.04 4.41 6.50
CA SER A 135 14.16 3.94 7.34
C SER A 135 14.80 2.65 6.86
N LYS A 136 14.46 2.19 5.65
CA LYS A 136 15.04 1.00 5.01
C LYS A 136 15.93 1.44 3.84
N ALA A 137 15.47 1.27 2.60
CA ALA A 137 16.24 1.64 1.41
C ALA A 137 16.72 3.11 1.40
N PHE A 138 16.01 4.01 2.08
CA PHE A 138 16.33 5.44 2.10
C PHE A 138 17.16 5.93 3.29
N ASP A 139 17.54 5.03 4.22
CA ASP A 139 18.32 5.33 5.44
C ASP A 139 17.89 6.62 6.18
N SER A 140 16.58 6.87 6.24
CA SER A 140 16.02 8.11 6.80
C SER A 140 14.84 7.83 7.72
N PRO A 141 14.68 8.54 8.85
CA PRO A 141 13.50 8.38 9.69
C PRO A 141 12.24 8.88 8.97
N GLY A 142 11.14 8.14 9.15
CA GLY A 142 9.80 8.56 8.73
C GLY A 142 9.07 7.52 7.89
N GLY A 143 7.83 7.84 7.57
CA GLY A 143 7.00 7.08 6.65
C GLY A 143 6.13 8.03 5.84
N PHE A 144 5.55 7.51 4.77
CA PHE A 144 4.72 8.29 3.87
C PHE A 144 3.49 7.49 3.47
N VAL A 145 2.48 8.22 3.01
CA VAL A 145 1.31 7.68 2.32
C VAL A 145 1.01 8.58 1.15
N GLY A 146 0.75 7.99 0.00
CA GLY A 146 0.43 8.68 -1.25
C GLY A 146 -0.59 7.91 -2.06
N CYS A 147 -1.22 8.57 -3.01
CA CYS A 147 -2.09 7.95 -3.99
C CYS A 147 -2.18 8.87 -5.23
N ALA A 148 -2.72 8.35 -6.32
CA ALA A 148 -3.02 9.17 -7.49
C ALA A 148 -4.04 10.28 -7.14
N ARG A 149 -4.02 11.39 -7.87
CA ARG A 149 -4.88 12.55 -7.60
C ARG A 149 -6.36 12.18 -7.70
N GLU A 150 -6.70 11.37 -8.70
CA GLU A 150 -8.03 10.85 -8.96
C GLU A 150 -8.54 9.99 -7.79
N THR A 151 -7.65 9.17 -7.22
CA THR A 151 -7.93 8.38 -6.01
C THR A 151 -8.15 9.30 -4.81
N ASP A 152 -7.33 10.34 -4.63
CA ASP A 152 -7.50 11.31 -3.55
C ASP A 152 -8.79 12.14 -3.69
N GLU A 153 -9.12 12.61 -4.89
CA GLU A 153 -10.36 13.35 -5.16
C GLU A 153 -11.61 12.50 -4.87
N LYS A 154 -11.54 11.19 -5.16
CA LYS A 154 -12.64 10.26 -4.95
C LYS A 154 -12.85 9.87 -3.49
N PHE A 155 -11.77 9.72 -2.72
CA PHE A 155 -11.84 9.14 -1.36
C PHE A 155 -11.34 10.06 -0.24
N GLY A 156 -10.74 11.20 -0.57
CA GLY A 156 -10.18 12.16 0.39
C GLY A 156 -9.03 11.58 1.23
N ILE A 157 -8.19 10.72 0.65
CA ILE A 157 -7.16 9.94 1.36
C ILE A 157 -6.18 10.84 2.10
N LEU A 158 -5.67 11.89 1.45
CA LEU A 158 -4.70 12.79 2.06
C LEU A 158 -5.34 13.63 3.16
N ASN A 159 -6.61 14.01 3.00
CA ASN A 159 -7.35 14.68 4.06
C ASN A 159 -7.59 13.76 5.26
N LEU A 160 -7.94 12.49 5.02
CA LEU A 160 -8.08 11.49 6.08
C LEU A 160 -6.76 11.26 6.83
N ALA A 161 -5.65 11.16 6.11
CA ALA A 161 -4.32 10.99 6.72
C ALA A 161 -3.95 12.20 7.59
N LYS A 162 -4.07 13.42 7.05
CA LYS A 162 -3.76 14.69 7.74
C LYS A 162 -4.56 14.90 9.02
N ASN A 163 -5.80 14.43 9.05
CA ASN A 163 -6.69 14.57 10.22
C ASN A 163 -6.73 13.32 11.11
N SER A 164 -5.88 12.33 10.86
CA SER A 164 -5.79 11.15 11.72
C SER A 164 -5.13 11.51 13.05
N ASN A 165 -5.66 10.99 14.16
CA ASN A 165 -5.07 11.22 15.49
C ASN A 165 -3.60 10.80 15.53
N THR A 166 -3.25 9.71 14.87
CA THR A 166 -1.87 9.18 14.81
C THR A 166 -0.89 10.11 14.09
N LEU A 167 -1.35 10.91 13.12
CA LEU A 167 -0.50 11.90 12.46
C LEU A 167 -0.54 13.26 13.16
N VAL A 168 -1.72 13.72 13.59
CA VAL A 168 -1.91 15.01 14.28
C VAL A 168 -1.07 15.12 15.56
N PHE A 169 -0.88 13.99 16.28
CA PHE A 169 -0.08 13.95 17.50
C PHE A 169 1.38 13.49 17.27
N THR A 170 1.86 13.52 16.02
CA THR A 170 3.24 13.17 15.65
C THR A 170 3.99 14.41 15.16
N GLY A 171 5.25 14.57 15.59
CA GLY A 171 6.09 15.67 15.11
C GLY A 171 6.47 15.50 13.62
N PRO A 172 6.70 16.60 12.88
CA PRO A 172 7.07 16.51 11.48
C PRO A 172 8.44 15.83 11.30
N ILE A 173 8.61 15.16 10.16
CA ILE A 173 9.90 14.63 9.73
C ILE A 173 10.90 15.78 9.63
N ARG A 174 12.12 15.58 10.14
CA ARG A 174 13.18 16.60 10.11
C ARG A 174 13.64 16.81 8.67
N THR A 175 13.92 18.07 8.31
CA THR A 175 14.41 18.44 6.97
C THR A 175 15.62 17.63 6.54
N ALA A 176 16.55 17.32 7.47
CA ALA A 176 17.72 16.50 7.16
C ALA A 176 17.35 15.08 6.69
N GLY A 177 16.41 14.41 7.36
CA GLY A 177 15.94 13.10 6.92
C GLY A 177 15.23 13.17 5.57
N LEU A 178 14.33 14.17 5.40
CA LEU A 178 13.65 14.35 4.12
C LEU A 178 14.62 14.62 2.96
N SER A 179 15.67 15.41 3.18
CA SER A 179 16.71 15.66 2.18
C SER A 179 17.50 14.38 1.84
N SER A 180 17.79 13.55 2.85
CA SER A 180 18.45 12.24 2.64
C SER A 180 17.60 11.35 1.76
N ALA A 181 16.33 11.15 2.14
CA ALA A 181 15.40 10.32 1.39
C ALA A 181 15.19 10.82 -0.05
N LYS A 182 15.07 12.14 -0.24
CA LYS A 182 14.97 12.74 -1.58
C LYS A 182 16.21 12.46 -2.41
N THR A 183 17.40 12.58 -1.82
CA THR A 183 18.66 12.31 -2.52
C THR A 183 18.75 10.85 -2.96
N THR A 184 18.36 9.91 -2.10
CA THR A 184 18.28 8.49 -2.48
C THR A 184 17.30 8.26 -3.63
N LEU A 185 16.11 8.88 -3.61
CA LEU A 185 15.17 8.79 -4.74
C LEU A 185 15.78 9.32 -6.05
N ASP A 186 16.46 10.47 -5.98
CA ASP A 186 17.11 11.06 -7.16
C ASP A 186 18.22 10.14 -7.72
N LEU A 187 19.00 9.50 -6.83
CA LEU A 187 20.04 8.54 -7.21
C LEU A 187 19.44 7.28 -7.83
N ASN A 188 18.44 6.66 -7.19
CA ASN A 188 17.78 5.46 -7.72
C ASN A 188 17.17 5.72 -9.11
N ALA A 189 16.59 6.90 -9.33
CA ALA A 189 16.04 7.28 -10.62
C ALA A 189 17.10 7.44 -11.71
N ALA A 190 18.32 7.87 -11.35
CA ALA A 190 19.42 8.13 -12.28
C ALA A 190 20.30 6.90 -12.54
N GLU A 191 20.58 6.12 -11.50
CA GLU A 191 21.61 5.07 -11.50
C GLU A 191 21.02 3.65 -11.30
N GLY A 192 19.79 3.53 -10.82
CA GLY A 192 19.24 2.27 -10.30
C GLY A 192 19.61 2.04 -8.83
N ASP A 193 19.15 0.92 -8.27
CA ASP A 193 19.63 0.39 -6.97
C ASP A 193 20.91 -0.43 -7.18
#